data_AF-J1YCB9-F1
#
_entry.id   AF-J1YCB9-F1
#
_cell.length_a   1.000
_cell.length_b   1.000
_cell.length_c   1.000
_cell.angle_alpha   90.00
_cell.angle_beta   90.00
_cell.angle_gamma   90.00
#
_symmetry.space_group_name_H-M   'P 1'
#
loop_
_entity.id
_entity.type
_entity.pdbx_description
1 polymer ?
#
loop_
_entity_poly.entity_id
_entity_poly.type
_entity_poly.pdbx_seq_one_letter_code
_entity_poly.pdbx_strand_id
1 'polypeptide(L)' 'MSSYKGQIYVDVPFDESDPDFIKLSRFLEYPDGSCKFEGVTFCYLPLEHAMKNQHHDEPGFWDALMEDF' A
#
# COMPACT_ATOMS: atom_id res chain seq x y z
N MET A 1 -10.54 -14.85 -6.78
CA MET A 1 -9.46 -13.98 -6.29
C MET A 1 -9.25 -12.82 -7.27
N SER A 2 -8.86 -11.63 -6.79
CA SER A 2 -8.27 -10.62 -7.68
C SER A 2 -6.79 -10.94 -7.82
N SER A 3 -6.28 -11.05 -9.04
CA SER A 3 -4.83 -11.10 -9.28
C SER A 3 -4.14 -9.82 -8.77
N TYR A 4 -2.81 -9.84 -8.72
CA TYR A 4 -2.00 -8.64 -8.53
C TYR A 4 -2.43 -7.54 -9.51
N LYS A 5 -2.52 -6.30 -9.02
CA LYS A 5 -3.02 -5.12 -9.74
C LYS A 5 -1.97 -4.01 -9.87
N GLY A 6 -0.70 -4.30 -9.60
CA GLY A 6 0.35 -3.27 -9.61
C GLY A 6 0.50 -2.53 -8.28
N GLN A 7 0.11 -3.14 -7.15
CA GLN A 7 0.29 -2.52 -5.84
C GLN A 7 1.78 -2.35 -5.51
N ILE A 8 2.14 -1.19 -4.95
CA ILE A 8 3.49 -0.84 -4.49
C ILE A 8 3.37 -0.41 -3.04
N TYR A 9 4.15 -1.04 -2.16
CA TYR A 9 4.27 -0.62 -0.77
C TYR A 9 5.35 0.46 -0.64
N VAL A 10 5.02 1.54 0.08
CA VAL A 10 5.95 2.63 0.40
C VAL A 10 6.03 2.72 1.91
N ASP A 11 7.23 2.54 2.46
CA ASP A 11 7.49 2.57 3.91
C ASP A 11 7.58 4.02 4.40
N VAL A 12 6.43 4.70 4.40
CA VAL A 12 6.27 6.07 4.90
C VAL A 12 4.99 6.10 5.74
N PRO A 13 5.04 6.56 7.01
CA PRO A 13 3.86 6.63 7.84
C PRO A 13 2.88 7.69 7.31
N PHE A 14 1.59 7.47 7.56
CA PHE A 14 0.59 8.52 7.36
C PHE A 14 0.73 9.54 8.51
N ASP A 15 1.49 10.60 8.28
CA ASP A 15 1.71 11.70 9.21
C ASP A 15 1.81 13.02 8.44
N GLU A 16 0.84 13.92 8.63
CA GLU A 16 0.77 15.20 7.91
C GLU A 16 1.88 16.19 8.30
N SER A 17 2.66 15.88 9.34
CA SER A 17 3.85 16.63 9.73
C SER A 17 5.15 16.02 9.22
N ASP A 18 5.12 14.79 8.69
CA ASP A 18 6.29 14.10 8.18
C ASP A 18 6.70 14.64 6.78
N PRO A 19 7.97 15.05 6.59
CA PRO A 19 8.41 15.66 5.33
C PRO A 19 8.38 14.70 4.14
N ASP A 20 8.59 13.39 4.35
CA ASP A 20 8.54 12.39 3.29
C ASP A 20 7.09 12.06 2.91
N PHE A 21 6.18 12.00 3.88
CA PHE A 21 4.75 11.90 3.61
C PHE A 21 4.24 13.11 2.82
N ILE A 22 4.59 14.33 3.25
CA ILE A 22 4.21 15.56 2.55
C ILE A 22 4.73 15.53 1.10
N LYS A 23 5.98 15.09 0.88
CA LYS A 23 6.56 14.97 -0.45
C LYS A 23 5.81 13.93 -1.30
N LEU A 24 5.48 12.78 -0.73
CA LEU A 24 4.77 11.69 -1.40
C LEU A 24 3.33 12.10 -1.77
N SER A 25 2.55 12.61 -0.82
CA SER A 25 1.19 13.10 -1.07
C SER A 25 1.20 14.21 -2.13
N ARG A 26 2.10 15.20 -2.03
CA ARG A 26 2.19 16.27 -3.05
C ARG A 26 2.61 15.75 -4.42
N PHE A 27 3.36 14.66 -4.50
CA PHE A 27 3.70 14.04 -5.77
C PHE A 27 2.51 13.31 -6.39
N LEU A 28 1.75 12.58 -5.58
CA LEU A 28 0.66 11.71 -6.03
C LEU A 28 -0.70 12.41 -6.15
N GLU A 29 -0.97 13.49 -5.42
CA GLU A 29 -2.29 14.10 -5.27
C GLU A 29 -2.30 15.59 -5.64
N TYR A 30 -3.46 16.06 -6.09
CA TYR A 30 -3.83 17.47 -6.15
C TYR A 30 -4.27 17.99 -4.77
N PRO A 31 -4.33 19.32 -4.55
CA PRO A 31 -4.78 19.89 -3.28
C PRO A 31 -6.20 19.49 -2.83
N ASP A 32 -7.03 18.97 -3.73
CA ASP A 32 -8.37 18.47 -3.43
C ASP A 32 -8.39 16.98 -3.03
N GLY A 33 -7.23 16.33 -2.97
CA GLY A 33 -7.07 14.91 -2.63
C GLY A 33 -7.28 13.94 -3.79
N SER A 34 -7.52 14.43 -5.02
CA SER A 34 -7.60 13.56 -6.19
C SER A 34 -6.21 13.12 -6.66
N CYS A 35 -6.06 11.85 -7.09
CA CYS A 35 -4.78 11.35 -7.58
C CYS A 35 -4.45 11.93 -8.97
N LYS A 36 -3.19 12.31 -9.16
CA LYS A 36 -2.65 12.91 -10.39
C LYS A 36 -2.49 11.93 -11.54
N PHE A 37 -2.35 10.64 -11.23
CA PHE A 37 -2.12 9.59 -12.21
C PHE A 37 -3.41 8.81 -12.44
N GLU A 38 -3.84 8.73 -13.70
CA GLU A 38 -5.05 8.00 -14.07
C GLU A 38 -4.95 6.52 -13.68
N GLY A 39 -5.98 6.00 -13.03
CA GLY A 39 -6.04 4.61 -12.58
C GLY A 39 -5.21 4.30 -11.32
N VAL A 40 -4.47 5.26 -10.77
CA VAL A 40 -3.72 5.10 -9.52
C VAL A 40 -4.58 5.49 -8.33
N THR A 41 -4.50 4.69 -7.27
CA THR A 41 -5.08 5.01 -5.96
C THR A 41 -3.96 5.16 -4.95
N PHE A 42 -3.93 6.28 -4.24
CA PHE A 42 -3.07 6.48 -3.08
C PHE A 42 -3.90 6.28 -1.81
N CYS A 43 -3.47 5.39 -0.94
CA CYS A 43 -4.15 5.10 0.32
C CYS A 43 -3.15 4.62 1.37
N TYR A 44 -3.54 4.68 2.63
CA TYR A 44 -2.78 4.10 3.74
C TYR A 44 -3.48 2.83 4.24
N LEU A 45 -2.69 1.92 4.81
CA LEU A 45 -3.20 0.72 5.48
C LEU A 45 -2.96 0.88 6.99
N PRO A 46 -4.01 1.01 7.82
CA PRO A 46 -3.83 1.05 9.27
C PRO A 46 -3.09 -0.19 9.76
N LEU A 47 -2.16 -0.02 10.70
CA LEU A 47 -1.40 -1.14 11.29
C LEU A 47 -2.33 -2.25 11.81
N GLU A 48 -3.39 -1.88 12.52
CA GLU A 48 -4.40 -2.84 13.02
C GLU A 48 -5.00 -3.71 11.91
N HIS A 49 -5.19 -3.13 10.71
CA HIS A 49 -5.68 -3.87 9.55
C HIS A 49 -4.58 -4.73 8.92
N ALA A 50 -3.36 -4.22 8.83
CA ALA A 50 -2.21 -4.98 8.32
C ALA A 50 -1.93 -6.23 9.16
N MET A 51 -2.01 -6.11 10.49
CA MET A 51 -1.73 -7.21 11.42
C MET A 51 -2.68 -8.40 11.27
N LYS A 52 -3.87 -8.23 10.69
CA LYS A 52 -4.77 -9.36 10.36
C LYS A 52 -4.14 -10.33 9.36
N ASN A 53 -3.22 -9.84 8.55
CA ASN A 53 -2.51 -10.60 7.51
C ASN A 53 -1.08 -10.95 7.92
N GLN A 54 -0.68 -10.80 9.20
CA GLN A 54 0.68 -11.08 9.65
C GLN A 54 1.15 -12.51 9.30
N HIS A 55 0.23 -13.48 9.25
CA HIS A 55 0.53 -14.85 8.84
C HIS A 55 1.03 -14.98 7.39
N HIS A 56 0.86 -13.95 6.55
CA HIS A 56 1.45 -13.89 5.21
C HIS A 56 2.98 -13.68 5.24
N ASP A 57 3.53 -13.22 6.37
CA ASP A 57 4.96 -13.02 6.56
C ASP A 57 5.69 -14.32 6.96
N GLU A 58 4.94 -15.39 7.26
CA GLU A 58 5.50 -16.69 7.64
C GLU A 58 6.30 -17.30 6.47
N PRO A 59 7.48 -17.89 6.73
CA PRO A 59 8.26 -18.55 5.71
C PRO A 59 7.44 -19.60 4.94
N GLY A 60 7.46 -19.53 3.61
CA GLY A 60 6.78 -20.48 2.73
C GLY A 60 5.29 -20.19 2.46
N PHE A 61 4.70 -19.15 3.09
CA PHE A 61 3.30 -18.77 2.82
C PHE A 61 3.05 -18.50 1.34
N TRP A 62 3.90 -17.68 0.71
CA TRP A 62 3.76 -17.32 -0.71
C TRP A 62 4.08 -18.47 -1.66
N ASP A 63 5.03 -19.34 -1.29
CA ASP A 63 5.36 -20.52 -2.09
C ASP A 63 4.17 -21.48 -2.14
N ALA A 64 3.57 -21.79 -0.99
CA ALA A 64 2.37 -22.62 -0.90
C ALA A 64 1.17 -22.02 -1.66
N LEU A 65 0.97 -20.71 -1.55
CA LEU A 65 -0.10 -20.01 -2.27
C LEU A 65 0.08 -20.08 -3.79
N MET A 66 1.33 -20.09 -4.28
CA MET A 66 1.63 -20.21 -5.71
C MET A 66 1.46 -21.63 -6.25
N GLU A 67 1.60 -22.67 -5.42
CA GLU A 67 1.34 -24.06 -5.81
C GLU A 67 -0.15 -24.34 -6.04
N ASP A 68 -1.03 -23.63 -5.35
CA ASP A 68 -2.50 -23.77 -5.45
C ASP A 68 -3.14 -22.94 -6.58
N PHE A 69 -2.36 -22.17 -7.35
CA PHE A 69 -2.83 -21.21 -8.37
C PHE A 69 -2.74 -21.76 -9.81
#